data_AF-A0A7W1W9B0-F1
#
_entry.id   AF-A0A7W1W9B0-F1
#
_cell.length_a   1.000
_cell.length_b   1.000
_cell.length_c   1.000
_cell.angle_alpha   90.00
_cell.angle_beta   90.00
_cell.angle_gamma   90.00
#
_symmetry.space_group_name_H-M   'P 1'
#
loop_
_entity.id
_entity.type
_entity.pdbx_description
1 polymer ?
#
loop_
_entity_poly.entity_id
_entity_poly.type
_entity_poly.pdbx_seq_one_letter_code
_entity_poly.pdbx_strand_id
1 'polypeptide(L)'
;MNDARQNLIRILQNAYSGELAAAYAYRGHWRSLKKSSDEREKIKQIEAEEWTHRKEVGKWLEVLEAKPRKVKEAILWTIGRSLGAACYVSGWFFPMYFAGRLESGNVKEYEDAAAFAKELEMPQCFDELMEMARVEQVHEDFFRAVVAKHRLLPITRKFFRWS
;
A
#
# COMPACT_ATOMS: atom_id res chain seq x y z
N MET A 1 20.60 -15.25 12.99
CA MET A 1 20.16 -13.84 13.10
C MET A 1 20.24 -13.25 11.70
N ASN A 2 19.13 -12.76 11.15
CA ASN A 2 19.19 -12.04 9.87
C ASN A 2 19.81 -10.67 10.13
N ASP A 3 20.84 -10.34 9.35
CA ASP A 3 21.46 -9.04 9.24
C ASP A 3 20.42 -7.94 8.93
N ALA A 4 20.48 -6.79 9.61
CA ALA A 4 19.53 -5.68 9.48
C ALA A 4 19.42 -5.20 8.02
N ARG A 5 20.54 -5.18 7.29
CA ARG A 5 20.58 -4.88 5.86
C ARG A 5 19.74 -5.86 5.04
N GLN A 6 19.82 -7.16 5.32
CA GLN A 6 19.03 -8.17 4.61
C GLN A 6 17.54 -8.08 4.94
N ASN A 7 17.18 -7.72 6.18
CA ASN A 7 15.79 -7.49 6.55
C ASN A 7 15.23 -6.25 5.84
N LEU A 8 15.97 -5.13 5.82
CA LEU A 8 15.59 -3.94 5.09
C LEU A 8 15.38 -4.22 3.59
N ILE A 9 16.35 -4.87 2.94
CA ILE A 9 16.23 -5.26 1.51
C ILE A 9 14.99 -6.12 1.29
N ARG A 10 14.73 -7.10 2.15
CA ARG A 10 13.58 -7.99 2.02
C ARG A 10 12.26 -7.23 2.12
N ILE A 11 12.16 -6.29 3.06
CA ILE A 11 10.98 -5.44 3.22
C ILE A 11 10.82 -4.54 2.00
N LEU A 12 11.87 -3.82 1.58
CA LEU A 12 11.81 -2.96 0.39
C LEU A 12 11.46 -3.74 -0.89
N GLN A 13 11.95 -4.97 -1.07
CA GLN A 13 11.54 -5.82 -2.20
C GLN A 13 10.05 -6.21 -2.14
N ASN A 14 9.52 -6.39 -0.93
CA ASN A 14 8.11 -6.66 -0.72
C ASN A 14 7.28 -5.42 -1.02
N ALA A 15 7.58 -4.29 -0.38
CA ALA A 15 6.94 -3.00 -0.59
C ALA A 15 6.97 -2.61 -2.07
N TYR A 16 8.13 -2.68 -2.74
CA TYR A 16 8.26 -2.37 -4.17
C TYR A 16 7.21 -3.12 -5.00
N SER A 17 7.09 -4.43 -4.80
CA SER A 17 6.10 -5.25 -5.51
C SER A 17 4.67 -5.00 -5.03
N GLY A 18 4.50 -4.67 -3.74
CA GLY A 18 3.24 -4.31 -3.10
C GLY A 18 2.63 -3.06 -3.72
N GLU A 19 3.44 -2.02 -3.87
CA GLU A 19 3.03 -0.75 -4.49
C GLU A 19 2.59 -0.92 -5.94
N LEU A 20 3.20 -1.86 -6.67
CA LEU A 20 2.72 -2.20 -8.00
C LEU A 20 1.31 -2.77 -7.97
N ALA A 21 1.02 -3.67 -7.01
CA ALA A 21 -0.31 -4.24 -6.85
C ALA A 21 -1.32 -3.17 -6.40
N ALA A 22 -0.95 -2.35 -5.41
CA ALA A 22 -1.76 -1.27 -4.87
C ALA A 22 -2.14 -0.27 -5.98
N ALA A 23 -1.17 0.22 -6.74
CA ALA A 23 -1.40 1.15 -7.85
C ALA A 23 -2.38 0.58 -8.90
N TYR A 24 -2.24 -0.69 -9.30
CA TYR A 24 -3.19 -1.30 -10.24
C TYR A 24 -4.57 -1.56 -9.63
N ALA A 25 -4.64 -1.94 -8.35
CA ALA A 25 -5.90 -2.11 -7.65
C ALA A 25 -6.65 -0.78 -7.54
N TYR A 26 -5.97 0.29 -7.12
CA TYR A 26 -6.52 1.63 -7.06
C TYR A 26 -6.94 2.16 -8.42
N ARG A 27 -6.15 1.87 -9.46
CA ARG A 27 -6.52 2.20 -10.84
C ARG A 27 -7.88 1.61 -11.24
N GLY A 28 -8.12 0.34 -10.90
CA GLY A 28 -9.41 -0.28 -11.13
C GLY A 28 -10.50 0.29 -10.24
N HIS A 29 -10.17 0.53 -8.97
CA HIS A 29 -11.09 1.04 -7.96
C HIS A 29 -11.65 2.41 -8.34
N TRP A 30 -10.83 3.45 -8.54
CA TRP A 30 -11.40 4.76 -8.89
C TRP A 30 -12.14 4.71 -10.23
N ARG A 31 -11.71 3.87 -11.17
CA ARG A 31 -12.39 3.72 -12.46
C ARG A 31 -13.75 3.05 -12.35
N SER A 32 -13.98 2.18 -11.37
CA SER A 32 -15.29 1.56 -11.12
C SER A 32 -16.29 2.50 -10.44
N LEU A 33 -15.80 3.56 -9.78
CA LEU A 33 -16.65 4.58 -9.16
C LEU A 33 -17.29 5.51 -10.20
N LYS A 34 -18.43 6.10 -9.82
CA LYS A 34 -19.13 7.13 -10.62
C LYS A 34 -18.22 8.35 -10.81
N LYS A 35 -18.28 8.97 -12.00
CA LYS A 35 -17.47 10.16 -12.34
C LYS A 35 -17.68 11.34 -11.40
N SER A 36 -18.87 11.47 -10.82
CA SER A 36 -19.25 12.56 -9.91
C SER A 36 -18.94 12.27 -8.43
N SER A 37 -18.26 11.16 -8.10
CA SER A 37 -17.90 10.86 -6.72
C SER A 37 -16.62 11.58 -6.33
N ASP A 38 -16.63 12.31 -5.21
CA ASP A 38 -15.42 12.92 -4.65
C ASP A 38 -14.36 11.87 -4.28
N GLU A 39 -14.80 10.66 -3.88
CA GLU A 39 -13.93 9.53 -3.57
C GLU A 39 -13.10 9.09 -4.77
N ARG A 40 -13.63 9.26 -5.98
CA ARG A 40 -12.93 8.88 -7.21
C ARG A 40 -11.64 9.68 -7.37
N GLU A 41 -11.69 10.99 -7.15
CA GLU A 41 -10.50 11.81 -7.31
C GLU A 41 -9.49 11.52 -6.19
N LYS A 42 -9.95 11.29 -4.96
CA LYS A 42 -9.05 10.91 -3.87
C LYS A 42 -8.36 9.57 -4.14
N ILE A 43 -9.08 8.54 -4.58
CA ILE A 43 -8.48 7.23 -4.88
C ILE A 43 -7.55 7.28 -6.10
N LYS A 44 -7.84 8.17 -7.06
CA LYS A 44 -6.95 8.43 -8.19
C LYS A 44 -5.66 9.13 -7.74
N GLN A 45 -5.74 10.01 -6.75
CA GLN A 45 -4.56 10.60 -6.11
C GLN A 45 -3.74 9.52 -5.40
N ILE A 46 -4.40 8.63 -4.64
CA ILE A 46 -3.74 7.50 -3.97
C ILE A 46 -3.00 6.61 -4.98
N GLU A 47 -3.60 6.28 -6.14
CA GLU A 47 -2.86 5.57 -7.22
C GLU A 47 -1.55 6.28 -7.59
N ALA A 48 -1.56 7.60 -7.71
CA ALA A 48 -0.37 8.37 -8.08
C ALA A 48 0.68 8.39 -6.96
N GLU A 49 0.24 8.41 -5.71
CA GLU A 49 1.08 8.28 -4.52
C GLU A 49 1.77 6.89 -4.52
N GLU A 50 1.07 5.79 -4.84
CA GLU A 50 1.70 4.46 -4.91
C GLU A 50 2.78 4.32 -5.99
N TRP A 51 2.59 4.97 -7.15
CA TRP A 51 3.63 5.00 -8.17
C TRP A 51 4.88 5.76 -7.68
N THR A 52 4.68 6.77 -6.83
CA THR A 52 5.77 7.55 -6.21
C THR A 52 6.46 6.73 -5.14
N HIS A 53 5.70 6.10 -4.24
CA HIS A 53 6.22 5.18 -3.22
C HIS A 53 7.08 4.08 -3.84
N ARG A 54 6.59 3.45 -4.92
CA ARG A 54 7.36 2.44 -5.65
C ARG A 54 8.70 2.97 -6.16
N LYS A 55 8.74 4.20 -6.66
CA LYS A 55 9.97 4.84 -7.14
C LYS A 55 10.95 5.09 -6.00
N GLU A 56 10.47 5.56 -4.85
CA GLU A 56 11.27 5.84 -3.66
C GLU A 56 11.86 4.55 -3.07
N VAL A 57 11.05 3.50 -2.95
CA VAL A 57 11.54 2.17 -2.55
C VAL A 57 12.59 1.64 -3.54
N GLY A 58 12.37 1.85 -4.85
CA GLY A 58 13.32 1.46 -5.89
C GLY A 58 14.69 2.13 -5.74
N LYS A 59 14.70 3.42 -5.41
CA LYS A 59 15.92 4.17 -5.10
C LYS A 59 16.67 3.55 -3.93
N TRP A 60 15.99 3.19 -2.84
CA TRP A 60 16.65 2.58 -1.68
C TRP A 60 17.17 1.17 -1.95
N LEU A 61 16.47 0.39 -2.78
CA LEU A 61 17.00 -0.88 -3.27
C LEU A 61 18.30 -0.69 -4.05
N GLU A 62 18.38 0.33 -4.90
CA GLU A 62 19.60 0.66 -5.66
C GLU A 62 20.75 1.07 -4.73
N VAL A 63 20.50 1.95 -3.75
CA VAL A 63 21.50 2.34 -2.73
C VAL A 63 22.02 1.14 -1.94
N LEU A 64 21.15 0.17 -1.67
CA LEU A 64 21.50 -1.09 -0.99
C LEU A 64 22.06 -2.16 -1.96
N GLU A 65 22.38 -1.80 -3.20
CA GLU A 65 22.90 -2.69 -4.24
C GLU A 65 22.03 -3.94 -4.46
N ALA A 66 20.73 -3.80 -4.20
CA ALA A 66 19.73 -4.84 -4.34
C ALA A 66 18.85 -4.57 -5.57
N LYS A 67 18.17 -5.63 -6.03
CA LYS A 67 17.24 -5.54 -7.16
C LYS A 67 15.85 -5.97 -6.75
N PRO A 68 14.79 -5.41 -7.36
CA PRO A 68 13.45 -5.95 -7.27
C PRO A 68 13.37 -7.44 -7.61
N ARG A 69 12.42 -8.13 -6.98
CA ARG A 69 12.19 -9.57 -7.20
C ARG A 69 11.22 -9.77 -8.37
N LYS A 70 11.75 -9.89 -9.59
CA LYS A 70 10.97 -10.03 -10.85
C LYS A 70 9.79 -11.00 -10.79
N VAL A 71 9.98 -12.19 -10.19
CA VAL A 71 8.90 -13.19 -10.05
C VAL A 71 7.78 -12.66 -9.13
N LYS A 72 8.14 -12.06 -8.00
CA LYS A 72 7.17 -11.47 -7.07
C LYS A 72 6.44 -10.30 -7.73
N GLU A 73 7.13 -9.49 -8.52
CA GLU A 73 6.51 -8.41 -9.29
C GLU A 73 5.50 -8.94 -10.29
N ALA A 74 5.81 -10.00 -11.05
CA ALA A 74 4.85 -10.58 -11.99
C ALA A 74 3.58 -11.11 -11.28
N ILE A 75 3.75 -11.74 -10.11
CA ILE A 75 2.63 -12.21 -9.28
C ILE A 75 1.80 -11.02 -8.79
N LEU A 76 2.43 -10.01 -8.20
CA LEU A 76 1.74 -8.86 -7.62
C LEU A 76 1.13 -7.93 -8.68
N TRP A 77 1.75 -7.81 -9.84
CA TRP A 77 1.15 -7.20 -11.04
C TRP A 77 -0.16 -7.89 -11.41
N THR A 78 -0.16 -9.22 -11.44
CA THR A 78 -1.37 -10.02 -11.76
C THR A 78 -2.44 -9.80 -10.70
N ILE A 79 -2.07 -9.90 -9.41
CA ILE A 79 -2.99 -9.70 -8.29
C ILE A 79 -3.61 -8.30 -8.32
N GLY A 80 -2.79 -7.25 -8.48
CA GLY A 80 -3.28 -5.86 -8.52
C GLY A 80 -4.29 -5.63 -9.64
N ARG A 81 -4.02 -6.16 -10.84
CA ARG A 81 -4.95 -6.06 -11.96
C ARG A 81 -6.24 -6.85 -11.74
N SER A 82 -6.15 -8.04 -11.15
CA SER A 82 -7.31 -8.86 -10.81
C SER A 82 -8.18 -8.16 -9.74
N LEU A 83 -7.58 -7.59 -8.70
CA LEU A 83 -8.28 -6.80 -7.68
C LEU A 83 -8.92 -5.55 -8.29
N GLY A 84 -8.21 -4.85 -9.17
CA GLY A 84 -8.74 -3.71 -9.90
C GLY A 84 -9.96 -4.07 -10.77
N ALA A 85 -9.94 -5.23 -11.44
CA ALA A 85 -11.09 -5.72 -12.18
C ALA A 85 -12.26 -6.14 -11.25
N ALA A 86 -11.94 -6.75 -10.10
CA ALA A 86 -12.94 -7.14 -9.12
C ALA A 86 -13.69 -5.94 -8.52
N CYS A 87 -13.10 -4.74 -8.52
CA CYS A 87 -13.76 -3.51 -8.06
C CYS A 87 -15.02 -3.13 -8.88
N TYR A 88 -15.18 -3.67 -10.09
CA TYR A 88 -16.39 -3.44 -10.90
C TYR A 88 -17.59 -4.29 -10.49
N VAL A 89 -17.36 -5.40 -9.77
CA VAL A 89 -18.39 -6.39 -9.44
C VAL A 89 -18.59 -6.57 -7.93
N SER A 90 -17.61 -6.19 -7.12
CA SER A 90 -17.65 -6.33 -5.65
C SER A 90 -18.44 -5.21 -4.94
N GLY A 91 -19.03 -4.28 -5.69
CA GLY A 91 -19.74 -3.13 -5.16
C GLY A 91 -18.77 -2.07 -4.59
N TRP A 92 -19.28 -1.21 -3.71
CA TRP A 92 -18.52 -0.08 -3.16
C TRP A 92 -17.80 -0.44 -1.85
N PHE A 93 -18.47 -1.16 -0.95
CA PHE A 93 -17.97 -1.35 0.42
C PHE A 93 -16.70 -2.21 0.50
N PHE A 94 -16.63 -3.33 -0.25
CA PHE A 94 -15.49 -4.23 -0.16
C PHE A 94 -14.19 -3.61 -0.67
N PRO A 95 -14.16 -2.95 -1.86
CA PRO A 95 -12.99 -2.19 -2.28
C PRO A 95 -12.52 -1.17 -1.24
N MET A 96 -13.44 -0.39 -0.66
CA MET A 96 -13.10 0.59 0.38
C MET A 96 -12.54 -0.05 1.65
N TYR A 97 -13.16 -1.12 2.14
CA TYR A 97 -12.74 -1.80 3.36
C TYR A 97 -11.37 -2.48 3.19
N PHE A 98 -11.16 -3.17 2.07
CA PHE A 98 -9.89 -3.87 1.83
C PHE A 98 -8.76 -2.91 1.46
N ALA A 99 -9.06 -1.77 0.83
CA ALA A 99 -8.11 -0.70 0.62
C ALA A 99 -7.58 -0.19 1.97
N GLY A 100 -8.44 0.24 2.89
CA GLY A 100 -7.96 0.72 4.18
C GLY A 100 -7.18 -0.32 4.99
N ARG A 101 -7.50 -1.62 4.85
CA ARG A 101 -6.70 -2.70 5.45
C ARG A 101 -5.33 -2.86 4.79
N LEU A 102 -5.24 -2.68 3.47
CA LEU A 102 -3.98 -2.68 2.74
C LEU A 102 -3.08 -1.56 3.29
N GLU A 103 -3.63 -0.35 3.43
CA GLU A 103 -2.93 0.83 3.95
C GLU A 103 -2.37 0.61 5.36
N SER A 104 -3.15 0.03 6.28
CA SER A 104 -2.62 -0.32 7.62
C SER A 104 -1.42 -1.27 7.55
N GLY A 105 -1.39 -2.15 6.55
CA GLY A 105 -0.28 -3.05 6.29
C GLY A 105 0.95 -2.31 5.81
N ASN A 106 0.77 -1.36 4.88
CA ASN A 106 1.85 -0.53 4.35
C ASN A 106 2.46 0.39 5.43
N VAL A 107 1.64 1.03 6.27
CA VAL A 107 2.12 1.83 7.42
C VAL A 107 3.13 1.02 8.24
N LYS A 108 2.72 -0.19 8.66
CA LYS A 108 3.58 -1.05 9.46
C LYS A 108 4.82 -1.52 8.69
N GLU A 109 4.68 -1.85 7.40
CA GLU A 109 5.82 -2.28 6.58
C GLU A 109 6.88 -1.16 6.47
N TYR A 110 6.46 0.09 6.31
CA TYR A 110 7.36 1.24 6.28
C TYR A 110 7.97 1.60 7.64
N GLU A 111 7.21 1.50 8.74
CA GLU A 111 7.75 1.66 10.09
C GLU A 111 8.81 0.59 10.42
N ASP A 112 8.53 -0.68 10.09
CA ASP A 112 9.47 -1.79 10.26
C ASP A 112 10.74 -1.59 9.39
N ALA A 113 10.59 -1.09 8.15
CA ALA A 113 11.72 -0.74 7.29
C ALA A 113 12.55 0.42 7.87
N ALA A 114 11.88 1.48 8.36
CA ALA A 114 12.53 2.64 8.96
C ALA A 114 13.36 2.22 10.19
N ALA A 115 12.85 1.30 11.02
CA ALA A 115 13.61 0.77 12.16
C ALA A 115 14.95 0.15 11.74
N PHE A 116 14.99 -0.62 10.65
CA PHE A 116 16.25 -1.16 10.13
C PHE A 116 17.13 -0.09 9.49
N ALA A 117 16.55 0.88 8.77
CA ALA A 117 17.31 2.02 8.23
C ALA A 117 18.01 2.82 9.34
N LYS A 118 17.35 2.98 10.49
CA LYS A 118 17.93 3.61 11.68
C LYS A 118 19.08 2.80 12.27
N GLU A 119 18.93 1.48 12.37
CA GLU A 119 20.00 0.58 12.85
C GLU A 119 21.24 0.62 11.94
N LEU A 120 21.03 0.82 10.63
CA LEU A 120 22.08 0.94 9.63
C LEU A 120 22.65 2.37 9.48
N GLU A 121 22.25 3.30 10.34
CA GLU A 121 22.67 4.71 10.30
C GLU A 121 22.40 5.38 8.94
N MET A 122 21.24 5.10 8.34
CA MET A 122 20.78 5.68 7.07
C MET A 122 19.69 6.74 7.30
N PRO A 123 20.02 7.96 7.78
CA PRO A 123 19.02 8.93 8.24
C PRO A 123 18.06 9.38 7.13
N GLN A 124 18.54 9.57 5.89
CA GLN A 124 17.65 9.97 4.79
C GLN A 124 16.67 8.84 4.41
N CYS A 125 17.09 7.58 4.53
CA CYS A 125 16.21 6.44 4.29
C CYS A 125 15.17 6.32 5.39
N PHE A 126 15.59 6.52 6.65
CA PHE A 126 14.66 6.59 7.77
C PHE A 126 13.60 7.68 7.58
N ASP A 127 14.02 8.91 7.29
CA ASP A 127 13.10 10.04 7.13
C ASP A 127 12.11 9.83 5.98
N GLU A 128 12.58 9.35 4.83
CA GLU A 128 11.73 9.06 3.68
C GLU A 128 10.74 7.93 3.98
N LEU A 129 11.16 6.83 4.61
CA LEU A 129 10.27 5.73 4.97
C LEU A 129 9.23 6.13 6.02
N MET A 130 9.59 6.98 6.99
CA MET A 130 8.64 7.51 7.97
C MET A 130 7.62 8.46 7.33
N GLU A 131 8.04 9.25 6.35
CA GLU A 131 7.12 10.10 5.60
C GLU A 131 6.14 9.27 4.76
N MET A 132 6.63 8.20 4.11
CA MET A 132 5.77 7.25 3.41
C MET A 132 4.74 6.62 4.36
N ALA A 133 5.16 6.12 5.54
CA ALA A 133 4.25 5.59 6.55
C ALA A 133 3.17 6.62 6.96
N ARG A 134 3.54 7.90 7.06
CA ARG A 134 2.60 8.99 7.36
C ARG A 134 1.58 9.20 6.22
N VAL A 135 2.00 9.10 4.96
CA VAL A 135 1.11 9.19 3.80
C VAL A 135 0.12 8.03 3.78
N GLU A 136 0.59 6.80 4.00
CA GLU A 136 -0.27 5.60 4.08
C GLU A 136 -1.26 5.70 5.24
N GLN A 137 -0.87 6.30 6.37
CA GLN A 137 -1.79 6.54 7.48
C GLN A 137 -2.93 7.49 7.06
N VAL A 138 -2.63 8.51 6.24
CA VAL A 138 -3.65 9.42 5.69
C VAL A 138 -4.59 8.67 4.72
N HIS A 139 -4.06 7.73 3.93
CA HIS A 139 -4.89 6.87 3.08
C HIS A 139 -5.82 5.98 3.90
N GLU A 140 -5.28 5.31 4.92
CA GLU A 140 -6.05 4.49 5.84
C GLU A 140 -7.18 5.29 6.50
N ASP A 141 -6.88 6.46 7.04
CA ASP A 141 -7.84 7.33 7.71
C ASP A 141 -8.99 7.73 6.78
N PHE A 142 -8.66 8.02 5.52
CA PHE A 142 -9.67 8.26 4.49
C PHE A 142 -10.61 7.05 4.32
N PHE A 143 -10.08 5.85 4.07
CA PHE A 143 -10.92 4.67 3.87
C PHE A 143 -11.73 4.31 5.11
N ARG A 144 -11.13 4.45 6.29
CA ARG A 144 -11.77 4.25 7.60
C ARG A 144 -12.95 5.20 7.77
N ALA A 145 -12.77 6.48 7.48
CA ALA A 145 -13.82 7.49 7.55
C ALA A 145 -14.97 7.18 6.57
N VAL A 146 -14.62 6.78 5.34
CA VAL A 146 -15.58 6.41 4.29
C VAL A 146 -16.46 5.24 4.73
N VAL A 147 -15.89 4.18 5.31
CA VAL A 147 -16.68 2.99 5.68
C VAL A 147 -17.29 3.06 7.08
N ALA A 148 -16.96 4.06 7.90
CA ALA A 148 -17.26 4.12 9.33
C ALA A 148 -18.74 3.86 9.70
N LYS A 149 -19.67 4.32 8.85
CA LYS A 149 -21.12 4.20 9.09
C LYS A 149 -21.78 3.07 8.30
N HIS A 150 -21.00 2.27 7.56
CA HIS A 150 -21.56 1.25 6.70
C HIS A 150 -22.02 0.01 7.50
N ARG A 151 -23.22 -0.50 7.19
CA ARG A 151 -23.87 -1.59 7.94
C ARG A 151 -23.09 -2.90 7.94
N LEU A 152 -22.25 -3.13 6.94
CA LEU A 152 -21.42 -4.34 6.84
C LEU A 152 -20.15 -4.27 7.70
N LEU A 153 -19.74 -3.08 8.18
CA LEU A 153 -18.51 -2.88 8.94
C LEU A 153 -18.44 -3.74 10.22
N PRO A 154 -19.49 -3.86 11.06
CA PRO A 154 -19.43 -4.71 12.25
C PRO A 154 -19.24 -6.19 11.90
N ILE A 155 -19.84 -6.65 10.79
CA ILE A 155 -19.73 -8.03 10.32
C ILE A 155 -18.31 -8.30 9.81
N THR A 156 -17.80 -7.45 8.93
CA THR A 156 -16.45 -7.64 8.38
C THR A 156 -15.36 -7.50 9.43
N ARG A 157 -15.52 -6.61 10.43
CA ARG A 157 -14.61 -6.54 11.59
C ARG A 157 -14.49 -7.87 12.32
N LYS A 158 -15.59 -8.59 12.53
CA LYS A 158 -15.59 -9.89 13.21
C LYS A 158 -14.74 -10.94 12.49
N PHE A 159 -14.76 -10.94 11.15
CA PHE A 159 -14.05 -11.95 10.34
C PHE A 159 -12.65 -11.52 9.93
N PHE A 160 -12.45 -10.24 9.64
CA PHE A 160 -11.24 -9.73 9.00
C PHE A 160 -10.39 -8.81 9.89
N ARG A 161 -10.88 -8.43 11.08
CA ARG A 161 -10.13 -7.74 12.14
C ARG A 161 -9.42 -6.45 11.73
N TRP A 162 -9.98 -5.68 10.79
CA TRP A 162 -9.50 -4.31 10.51
C TRP A 162 -10.36 -3.33 11.31
N SER A 163 -9.73 -2.66 12.28
CA SER A 163 -10.37 -1.82 13.30
C SER A 163 -10.17 -0.36 13.01
#